data_AF-A0A160PDN6-F1
#
_entry.id   AF-A0A160PDN6-F1
#
_cell.length_a   1.000
_cell.length_b   1.000
_cell.length_c   1.000
_cell.angle_alpha   90.00
_cell.angle_beta   90.00
_cell.angle_gamma   90.00
#
_symmetry.space_group_name_H-M   'P 1'
#
loop_
_entity.id
_entity.type
_entity.pdbx_description
1 polymer ?
#
loop_
_entity_poly.entity_id
_entity_poly.type
_entity_poly.pdbx_seq_one_letter_code
_entity_poly.pdbx_strand_id
1 'polypeptide(L)'
;MIPAGHSAVMASRREPPDSLDFFPTPPWATRALLRHVLPRALNGYHIASAWDPACGEGHMAEVFAEDIAIVSASDVFDYGRGYIVADFLDPGTAVTPRPNLIGFNPPFKVALPFVRRALDLTGCAVAALVRTAWIEGVERYGELFRDHPPTLFAPFVERVPMTKGRWDPDASTATSYAWFVWVEGASPLAPFWIPPGCRQALTRPDDRRRFGVAPPPAPLLMAAE
;
A
#
# COMPACT_ATOMS: atom_id res chain seq x y z
N MET A 1 -42.09 23.04 18.57
CA MET A 1 -41.01 22.48 19.41
C MET A 1 -40.23 21.53 18.50
N ILE A 2 -39.06 21.97 18.02
CA ILE A 2 -38.19 21.16 17.14
C ILE A 2 -37.13 20.53 18.05
N PRO A 3 -36.99 19.21 18.13
CA PRO A 3 -35.76 18.62 18.60
C PRO A 3 -34.78 18.55 17.41
N ALA A 4 -33.78 19.43 17.45
CA ALA A 4 -32.53 19.26 16.74
C ALA A 4 -31.67 18.25 17.52
N GLY A 5 -30.93 17.37 16.84
CA GLY A 5 -30.01 16.49 17.56
C GLY A 5 -29.37 15.35 16.77
N HIS A 6 -28.48 15.72 15.86
CA HIS A 6 -27.24 15.00 15.52
C HIS A 6 -27.36 13.54 15.05
N SER A 7 -27.36 13.36 13.72
CA SER A 7 -26.93 12.14 13.06
C SER A 7 -25.50 11.80 13.49
N ALA A 8 -25.33 10.81 14.37
CA ALA A 8 -24.06 10.15 14.56
C ALA A 8 -23.78 9.36 13.28
N VAL A 9 -23.05 9.97 12.33
CA VAL A 9 -22.51 9.24 11.18
C VAL A 9 -21.35 8.41 11.71
N MET A 10 -21.66 7.26 12.32
CA MET A 10 -20.71 6.15 12.31
C MET A 10 -20.55 5.80 10.84
N ALA A 11 -19.41 6.15 10.25
CA ALA A 11 -19.02 5.58 8.97
C ALA A 11 -18.88 4.07 9.19
N SER A 12 -19.95 3.32 8.98
CA SER A 12 -19.92 1.87 9.00
C SER A 12 -18.99 1.45 7.89
N ARG A 13 -17.81 0.90 8.25
CA ARG A 13 -16.88 0.34 7.29
C ARG A 13 -17.63 -0.69 6.45
N ARG A 14 -17.64 -0.48 5.13
CA ARG A 14 -18.25 -1.42 4.20
C ARG A 14 -17.28 -2.58 4.04
N GLU A 15 -17.68 -3.77 4.46
CA GLU A 15 -16.84 -4.94 4.32
C GLU A 15 -16.80 -5.34 2.83
N PRO A 16 -15.59 -5.52 2.26
CA PRO A 16 -15.47 -6.07 0.92
C PRO A 16 -15.93 -7.53 0.92
N PRO A 17 -16.37 -8.08 -0.22
CA PRO A 17 -16.57 -9.51 -0.37
C PRO A 17 -15.36 -10.29 0.15
N ASP A 18 -15.59 -11.44 0.80
CA ASP A 18 -14.52 -12.23 1.40
C ASP A 18 -13.42 -12.65 0.42
N SER A 19 -13.73 -12.63 -0.87
CA SER A 19 -12.85 -12.88 -2.00
C SER A 19 -11.85 -11.76 -2.30
N LEU A 20 -12.03 -10.55 -1.76
CA LEU A 20 -11.09 -9.46 -1.91
C LEU A 20 -10.04 -9.51 -0.79
N ASP A 21 -8.77 -9.66 -1.18
CA ASP A 21 -7.61 -9.71 -0.29
C ASP A 21 -7.28 -8.31 0.27
N PHE A 22 -8.13 -7.74 1.13
CA PHE A 22 -7.87 -6.44 1.74
C PHE A 22 -6.97 -6.54 2.98
N PHE A 23 -5.71 -6.14 2.81
CA PHE A 23 -4.68 -6.09 3.86
C PHE A 23 -4.04 -4.70 3.84
N PRO A 24 -4.59 -3.70 4.55
CA PRO A 24 -4.08 -2.33 4.46
C PRO A 24 -2.62 -2.24 4.90
N THR A 25 -1.82 -1.54 4.10
CA THR A 25 -0.40 -1.33 4.36
C THR A 25 -0.21 -0.43 5.58
N PRO A 26 0.60 -0.81 6.58
CA PRO A 26 0.94 0.08 7.68
C PRO A 26 1.59 1.37 7.15
N PRO A 27 1.18 2.57 7.59
CA PRO A 27 1.70 3.82 7.06
C PRO A 27 3.23 3.93 7.08
N TRP A 28 3.84 3.45 8.17
CA TRP A 28 5.30 3.42 8.33
C TRP A 28 6.02 2.58 7.25
N ALA A 29 5.38 1.53 6.72
CA ALA A 29 5.96 0.67 5.70
C ALA A 29 6.00 1.36 4.32
N THR A 30 4.97 2.16 4.00
CA THR A 30 4.98 3.05 2.83
C THR A 30 6.00 4.17 3.02
N ARG A 31 6.13 4.76 4.21
CA ARG A 31 7.22 5.73 4.46
C ARG A 31 8.59 5.10 4.33
N ALA A 32 8.76 3.82 4.68
CA ALA A 32 10.03 3.11 4.47
C ALA A 32 10.39 2.99 2.98
N LEU A 33 9.40 2.78 2.10
CA LEU A 33 9.60 2.86 0.65
C LEU A 33 10.15 4.24 0.25
N LEU A 34 9.47 5.31 0.65
CA LEU A 34 9.80 6.69 0.26
C LEU A 34 11.17 7.14 0.82
N ARG A 35 11.49 6.77 2.06
CA ARG A 35 12.68 7.30 2.77
C ARG A 35 13.93 6.43 2.62
N HIS A 36 13.79 5.12 2.40
CA HIS A 36 14.93 4.21 2.37
C HIS A 36 15.12 3.46 1.05
N VAL A 37 14.02 3.09 0.37
CA VAL A 37 14.08 2.21 -0.80
C VAL A 37 14.18 3.01 -2.10
N LEU A 38 13.22 3.91 -2.37
CA LEU A 38 13.20 4.71 -3.60
C LEU A 38 14.46 5.57 -3.79
N PRO A 39 15.01 6.27 -2.77
CA PRO A 39 16.23 7.04 -2.95
C PRO A 39 17.43 6.22 -3.44
N ARG A 40 17.42 4.90 -3.17
CA ARG A 40 18.47 3.96 -3.63
C ARG A 40 18.19 3.45 -5.03
N ALA A 41 16.94 3.13 -5.34
CA ALA A 41 16.55 2.58 -6.63
C ALA A 41 16.56 3.63 -7.75
N LEU A 42 16.21 4.87 -7.43
CA LEU A 42 15.97 5.93 -8.42
C LEU A 42 17.22 6.67 -8.87
N ASN A 43 18.39 6.50 -8.25
CA ASN A 43 19.64 7.16 -8.66
C ASN A 43 19.50 8.67 -8.97
N GLY A 44 18.69 9.40 -8.18
CA GLY A 44 18.43 10.83 -8.36
C GLY A 44 17.20 11.19 -9.19
N TYR A 45 16.48 10.24 -9.79
CA TYR A 45 15.16 10.50 -10.38
C TYR A 45 14.15 10.95 -9.30
N HIS A 46 13.38 11.98 -9.61
CA HIS A 46 12.35 12.52 -8.73
C HIS A 46 10.97 12.00 -9.15
N ILE A 47 10.20 11.51 -8.17
CA ILE A 47 8.80 11.09 -8.37
C ILE A 47 7.89 12.28 -8.09
N ALA A 48 7.24 12.82 -9.13
CA ALA A 48 6.29 13.93 -8.98
C ALA A 48 4.84 13.44 -8.90
N SER A 49 4.55 12.26 -9.45
CA SER A 49 3.23 11.64 -9.45
C SER A 49 3.25 10.17 -9.04
N ALA A 50 2.26 9.74 -8.27
CA ALA A 50 2.09 8.36 -7.86
C ALA A 50 0.65 7.87 -8.06
N TRP A 51 0.48 6.55 -8.24
CA TRP A 51 -0.80 5.89 -8.24
C TRP A 51 -0.76 4.61 -7.40
N ASP A 52 -1.71 4.50 -6.48
CA ASP A 52 -2.05 3.25 -5.79
C ASP A 52 -3.33 2.65 -6.40
N PRO A 53 -3.22 1.65 -7.29
CA PRO A 53 -4.36 1.04 -7.98
C PRO A 53 -5.12 -0.04 -7.18
N ALA A 54 -4.70 -0.32 -5.96
CA ALA A 54 -5.37 -1.25 -5.04
C ALA A 54 -5.48 -0.61 -3.66
N CYS A 55 -6.00 0.62 -3.63
CA CYS A 55 -5.78 1.52 -2.49
C CYS A 55 -6.55 1.11 -1.23
N GLY A 56 -7.60 0.30 -1.35
CA GLY A 56 -8.51 0.00 -0.26
C GLY A 56 -9.05 1.28 0.39
N GLU A 57 -8.85 1.41 1.70
CA GLU A 57 -9.19 2.62 2.46
C GLU A 57 -8.17 3.78 2.32
N GLY A 58 -7.14 3.61 1.49
CA GLY A 58 -6.17 4.66 1.12
C GLY A 58 -4.91 4.72 1.97
N HIS A 59 -4.61 3.70 2.77
CA HIS A 59 -3.45 3.70 3.70
C HIS A 59 -2.11 4.02 3.03
N MET A 60 -1.89 3.58 1.79
CA MET A 60 -0.68 3.89 1.04
C MET A 60 -0.81 5.20 0.26
N ALA A 61 -1.91 5.40 -0.47
CA ALA A 61 -2.17 6.66 -1.20
C ALA A 61 -2.05 7.92 -0.32
N GLU A 62 -2.66 7.91 0.87
CA GLU A 62 -2.60 9.03 1.82
C GLU A 62 -1.21 9.29 2.39
N VAL A 63 -0.34 8.27 2.38
CA VAL A 63 1.07 8.42 2.76
C VAL A 63 1.91 8.91 1.59
N PHE A 64 1.63 8.48 0.36
CA PHE A 64 2.24 9.07 -0.83
C PHE A 64 1.98 10.58 -0.91
N ALA A 65 0.77 11.02 -0.58
CA ALA A 65 0.39 12.43 -0.58
C ALA A 65 1.15 13.29 0.45
N GLU A 66 1.92 12.68 1.36
CA GLU A 66 2.79 13.42 2.30
C GLU A 66 4.04 13.99 1.63
N ASP A 67 4.50 13.40 0.51
CA ASP A 67 5.76 13.79 -0.16
C ASP A 67 5.63 13.93 -1.69
N ILE A 68 4.58 13.39 -2.30
CA ILE A 68 4.39 13.34 -3.77
C ILE A 68 3.27 14.30 -4.17
N ALA A 69 3.54 15.18 -5.14
CA ALA A 69 2.67 16.29 -5.50
C ALA A 69 1.33 15.87 -6.09
N ILE A 70 1.31 14.79 -6.88
CA ILE A 70 0.10 14.29 -7.54
C ILE A 70 -0.10 12.83 -7.17
N VAL A 71 -1.15 12.51 -6.43
CA VAL A 71 -1.48 11.13 -6.07
C VAL A 71 -2.85 10.77 -6.60
N SER A 72 -2.90 9.68 -7.36
CA SER A 72 -4.14 9.01 -7.74
C SER A 72 -4.32 7.75 -6.89
N ALA A 73 -5.57 7.39 -6.62
CA ALA A 73 -5.91 6.19 -5.89
C ALA A 73 -7.17 5.58 -6.50
N SER A 74 -7.14 4.28 -6.70
CA SER A 74 -8.29 3.52 -7.17
C SER A 74 -8.34 2.15 -6.53
N ASP A 75 -9.52 1.56 -6.52
CA ASP A 75 -9.72 0.17 -6.13
C ASP A 75 -10.88 -0.42 -6.94
N VAL A 76 -10.92 -1.73 -7.10
CA VAL A 76 -12.06 -2.42 -7.75
C VAL A 76 -13.31 -2.37 -6.88
N PHE A 77 -13.16 -2.08 -5.59
CA PHE A 77 -14.25 -1.98 -4.62
C PHE A 77 -14.36 -0.60 -3.98
N ASP A 78 -15.59 -0.13 -3.79
CA ASP A 78 -15.87 1.12 -3.08
C ASP A 78 -15.83 0.91 -1.55
N TYR A 79 -14.70 1.29 -0.94
CA TYR A 79 -14.50 1.31 0.52
C TYR A 79 -15.13 2.54 1.22
N GLY A 80 -15.90 3.38 0.52
CA GLY A 80 -16.58 4.53 1.10
C GLY A 80 -15.67 5.72 1.40
N ARG A 81 -14.52 5.80 0.72
CA ARG A 81 -13.51 6.87 0.89
C ARG A 81 -13.46 7.88 -0.25
N GLY A 82 -14.26 7.68 -1.30
CA GLY A 82 -14.33 8.57 -2.46
C GLY A 82 -13.20 8.38 -3.48
N TYR A 83 -12.46 7.27 -3.42
CA TYR A 83 -11.48 6.91 -4.44
C TYR A 83 -12.16 6.41 -5.72
N ILE A 84 -11.40 6.40 -6.82
CA ILE A 84 -11.89 5.94 -8.12
C ILE A 84 -12.20 4.44 -8.02
N VAL A 85 -13.39 4.03 -8.45
CA VAL A 85 -13.75 2.61 -8.55
C VAL A 85 -13.39 2.11 -9.95
N ALA A 86 -12.35 1.30 -10.06
CA ALA A 86 -11.86 0.77 -11.33
C ALA A 86 -11.09 -0.54 -11.15
N ASP A 87 -11.26 -1.47 -12.09
CA ASP A 87 -10.40 -2.65 -12.19
C ASP A 87 -9.07 -2.25 -12.86
N PHE A 88 -7.97 -2.33 -12.12
CA PHE A 88 -6.63 -1.99 -12.64
C PHE A 88 -6.18 -2.89 -13.80
N LEU A 89 -6.66 -4.13 -13.86
CA LEU A 89 -6.30 -5.08 -14.91
C LEU A 89 -7.13 -4.88 -16.18
N ASP A 90 -8.18 -4.05 -16.15
CA ASP A 90 -8.87 -3.64 -17.36
C ASP A 90 -7.91 -2.79 -18.24
N PRO A 91 -7.69 -3.15 -19.52
CA PRO A 91 -6.84 -2.39 -20.44
C PRO A 91 -7.22 -0.91 -20.58
N GLY A 92 -8.50 -0.57 -20.39
CA GLY A 92 -9.03 0.78 -20.44
C GLY A 92 -8.75 1.62 -19.18
N THR A 93 -8.36 1.00 -18.07
CA THR A 93 -8.09 1.71 -16.82
C THR A 93 -6.73 2.40 -16.88
N ALA A 94 -6.75 3.73 -16.75
CA ALA A 94 -5.57 4.59 -16.66
C ALA A 94 -5.92 5.89 -15.93
N VAL A 95 -4.91 6.57 -15.39
CA VAL A 95 -5.05 7.89 -14.75
C VAL A 95 -4.28 8.95 -15.54
N THR A 96 -4.74 10.20 -15.46
CA THR A 96 -4.09 11.37 -16.08
C THR A 96 -3.76 12.39 -14.98
N PRO A 97 -2.51 12.89 -14.88
CA PRO A 97 -1.35 12.54 -15.72
C PRO A 97 -0.90 11.08 -15.50
N ARG A 98 -0.13 10.55 -16.45
CA ARG A 98 0.55 9.26 -16.27
C ARG A 98 1.43 9.34 -15.00
N PRO A 99 1.33 8.38 -14.07
CA PRO A 99 2.10 8.40 -12.84
C PRO A 99 3.59 8.12 -13.12
N ASN A 100 4.49 8.69 -12.32
CA ASN A 100 5.91 8.30 -12.31
C ASN A 100 6.12 7.04 -11.45
N LEU A 101 5.32 6.87 -10.41
CA LEU A 101 5.34 5.71 -9.52
C LEU A 101 3.97 5.03 -9.55
N ILE A 102 3.93 3.73 -9.88
CA ILE A 102 2.77 2.88 -9.55
C ILE A 102 3.19 2.00 -8.37
N GLY A 103 2.68 2.31 -7.18
CA GLY A 103 3.08 1.65 -5.92
C GLY A 103 1.85 1.06 -5.23
N PHE A 104 1.92 -0.22 -4.85
CA PHE A 104 0.75 -0.94 -4.35
C PHE A 104 1.12 -2.12 -3.44
N ASN A 105 0.15 -2.53 -2.63
CA ASN A 105 0.08 -3.84 -2.00
C ASN A 105 -1.01 -4.65 -2.72
N PRO A 106 -0.66 -5.52 -3.68
CA PRO A 106 -1.65 -6.12 -4.58
C PRO A 106 -2.46 -7.22 -3.89
N PRO A 107 -3.68 -7.52 -4.38
CA PRO A 107 -4.37 -8.76 -4.02
C PRO A 107 -3.51 -9.97 -4.39
N PHE A 108 -3.42 -10.98 -3.52
CA PHE A 108 -2.36 -11.99 -3.61
C PHE A 108 -2.42 -12.81 -4.90
N LYS A 109 -3.63 -13.17 -5.35
CA LYS A 109 -3.85 -14.03 -6.53
C LYS A 109 -3.44 -13.36 -7.84
N VAL A 110 -3.47 -12.03 -7.90
CA VAL A 110 -3.26 -11.25 -9.13
C VAL A 110 -2.03 -10.36 -9.05
N ALA A 111 -1.14 -10.58 -8.09
CA ALA A 111 0.07 -9.78 -7.92
C ALA A 111 0.99 -9.76 -9.17
N LEU A 112 1.16 -10.92 -9.85
CA LEU A 112 1.95 -11.00 -11.08
C LEU A 112 1.36 -10.15 -12.23
N PRO A 113 0.08 -10.32 -12.63
CA PRO A 113 -0.51 -9.47 -13.67
C PRO A 113 -0.57 -7.99 -13.26
N PHE A 114 -0.74 -7.67 -11.97
CA PHE A 114 -0.63 -6.29 -11.47
C PHE A 114 0.74 -5.67 -11.77
N VAL A 115 1.83 -6.37 -11.43
CA VAL A 115 3.20 -5.86 -11.68
C VAL A 115 3.43 -5.69 -13.18
N ARG A 116 3.08 -6.68 -14.00
CA ARG A 116 3.23 -6.59 -15.47
C ARG A 116 2.49 -5.38 -16.05
N ARG A 117 1.22 -5.21 -15.67
CA ARG A 117 0.40 -4.07 -16.09
C ARG A 117 1.00 -2.73 -15.65
N ALA A 118 1.51 -2.65 -14.42
CA ALA A 118 2.14 -1.44 -13.91
C ALA A 118 3.41 -1.07 -14.69
N LEU A 119 4.24 -2.06 -15.05
CA LEU A 119 5.44 -1.86 -15.88
C LEU A 119 5.07 -1.26 -17.24
N ASP A 120 4.03 -1.77 -17.89
CA ASP A 120 3.55 -1.26 -19.18
C ASP A 120 3.00 0.18 -19.12
N LEU A 121 2.52 0.63 -17.95
CA LEU A 121 1.82 1.90 -17.77
C LEU A 121 2.71 3.09 -17.42
N THR A 122 3.57 2.94 -16.41
CA THR A 122 4.27 4.06 -15.76
C THR A 122 5.46 4.57 -16.58
N GLY A 123 6.20 3.65 -17.23
CA GLY A 123 7.45 3.98 -17.95
C GLY A 123 8.53 4.64 -17.07
N CYS A 124 8.39 4.58 -15.74
CA CYS A 124 9.32 5.18 -14.78
C CYS A 124 9.60 4.24 -13.61
N ALA A 125 8.71 4.11 -12.62
CA ALA A 125 8.92 3.23 -11.48
C ALA A 125 7.67 2.45 -11.05
N VAL A 126 7.87 1.20 -10.64
CA VAL A 126 6.85 0.31 -10.03
C VAL A 126 7.35 -0.14 -8.66
N ALA A 127 6.49 -0.12 -7.63
CA ALA A 127 6.81 -0.61 -6.29
C ALA A 127 5.76 -1.61 -5.77
N ALA A 128 6.14 -2.89 -5.82
CA ALA A 128 5.51 -4.08 -5.24
C ALA A 128 5.68 -4.29 -3.73
N LEU A 129 4.70 -4.06 -2.84
CA LEU A 129 4.77 -4.61 -1.48
C LEU A 129 4.16 -6.01 -1.44
N VAL A 130 4.99 -7.04 -1.34
CA VAL A 130 4.54 -8.44 -1.33
C VAL A 130 5.32 -9.26 -0.31
N ARG A 131 4.85 -10.47 -0.01
CA ARG A 131 5.56 -11.38 0.90
C ARG A 131 6.96 -11.65 0.35
N THR A 132 7.96 -11.78 1.22
CA THR A 132 9.37 -11.97 0.78
C THR A 132 9.54 -13.19 -0.13
N ALA A 133 8.83 -14.29 0.16
CA ALA A 133 8.84 -15.51 -0.64
C ALA A 133 8.30 -15.32 -2.07
N TRP A 134 7.73 -14.15 -2.41
CA TRP A 134 7.31 -13.85 -3.76
C TRP A 134 8.49 -13.83 -4.76
N ILE A 135 9.73 -13.65 -4.28
CA ILE A 135 10.94 -13.72 -5.11
C ILE A 135 11.18 -15.12 -5.72
N GLU A 136 10.69 -16.18 -5.06
CA GLU A 136 10.89 -17.57 -5.48
C GLU A 136 9.59 -18.14 -6.07
N GLY A 137 9.53 -18.26 -7.40
CA GLY A 137 8.39 -18.85 -8.09
C GLY A 137 8.69 -19.16 -9.56
N VAL A 138 8.43 -20.40 -9.98
CA VAL A 138 8.73 -20.88 -11.34
C VAL A 138 7.98 -20.08 -12.41
N GLU A 139 6.67 -19.88 -12.22
CA GLU A 139 5.84 -19.06 -13.12
C GLU A 139 6.34 -17.62 -13.20
N ARG A 140 6.58 -16.98 -12.04
CA ARG A 140 7.10 -15.61 -11.97
C ARG A 140 8.48 -15.47 -12.59
N TYR A 141 9.33 -16.49 -12.49
CA TYR A 141 10.60 -16.50 -13.21
C TYR A 141 10.37 -16.46 -14.72
N GLY A 142 9.51 -17.33 -15.24
CA GLY A 142 9.23 -17.41 -16.68
C GLY A 142 8.49 -16.21 -17.26
N GLU A 143 7.64 -15.55 -16.49
CA GLU A 143 6.77 -14.45 -16.95
C GLU A 143 7.22 -13.03 -16.57
N LEU A 144 8.10 -12.91 -15.58
CA LEU A 144 8.53 -11.61 -15.07
C LEU A 144 10.03 -11.57 -14.81
N PHE A 145 10.56 -12.34 -13.87
CA PHE A 145 11.91 -12.09 -13.35
C PHE A 145 13.04 -12.39 -14.35
N ARG A 146 12.86 -13.33 -15.28
CA ARG A 146 13.87 -13.62 -16.31
C ARG A 146 14.12 -12.41 -17.21
N ASP A 147 13.05 -11.74 -17.63
CA ASP A 147 13.08 -10.68 -18.65
C ASP A 147 13.05 -9.27 -18.02
N HIS A 148 12.39 -9.14 -16.87
CA HIS A 148 12.24 -7.93 -16.08
C HIS A 148 12.56 -8.19 -14.60
N PRO A 149 13.83 -8.47 -14.24
CA PRO A 149 14.22 -8.59 -12.83
C PRO A 149 13.99 -7.26 -12.09
N PRO A 150 13.64 -7.28 -10.79
CA PRO A 150 13.51 -6.05 -10.02
C PRO A 150 14.85 -5.30 -9.98
N THR A 151 14.80 -3.99 -10.18
CA THR A 151 15.93 -3.08 -9.97
C THR A 151 16.42 -3.15 -8.52
N LEU A 152 15.51 -3.22 -7.55
CA LEU A 152 15.86 -3.36 -6.14
C LEU A 152 14.89 -4.30 -5.42
N PHE A 153 15.44 -5.32 -4.78
CA PHE A 153 14.74 -6.14 -3.80
C PHE A 153 15.10 -5.67 -2.39
N ALA A 154 14.10 -5.22 -1.64
CA ALA A 154 14.28 -4.59 -0.34
C ALA A 154 13.43 -5.27 0.76
N PRO A 155 13.93 -6.35 1.38
CA PRO A 155 13.24 -7.02 2.47
C PRO A 155 13.25 -6.17 3.75
N PHE A 156 12.13 -6.20 4.48
CA PHE A 156 12.09 -5.66 5.84
C PHE A 156 12.81 -6.61 6.80
N VAL A 157 13.67 -6.06 7.66
CA VAL A 157 14.23 -6.79 8.81
C VAL A 157 13.17 -6.92 9.91
N GLU A 158 12.34 -5.89 10.09
CA GLU A 158 11.18 -5.91 10.99
C GLU A 158 9.99 -6.62 10.35
N ARG A 159 9.09 -7.18 11.17
CA ARG A 159 7.80 -7.67 10.67
C ARG A 159 6.91 -6.49 10.28
N VAL A 160 6.09 -6.68 9.24
CA VAL A 160 5.09 -5.72 8.78
C VAL A 160 3.70 -6.33 9.00
N PRO A 161 3.10 -6.17 10.20
CA PRO A 161 1.81 -6.76 10.51
C PRO A 161 0.72 -6.16 9.63
N MET A 162 0.09 -6.99 8.82
CA MET A 162 -1.09 -6.66 8.02
C MET A 162 -2.20 -7.63 8.40
N THR A 163 -3.29 -7.11 8.94
CA THR A 163 -4.47 -7.90 9.33
C THR A 163 -5.56 -7.74 8.27
N LYS A 164 -6.33 -8.81 8.00
CA LYS A 164 -7.42 -8.74 7.02
C LYS A 164 -8.43 -7.67 7.44
N GLY A 165 -8.82 -6.81 6.50
CA GLY A 165 -9.90 -5.84 6.67
C GLY A 165 -9.55 -4.56 7.42
N ARG A 166 -8.38 -4.47 8.08
CA ARG A 166 -8.03 -3.33 8.93
C ARG A 166 -6.54 -3.25 9.23
N TRP A 167 -6.07 -2.06 9.59
CA TRP A 167 -4.75 -1.90 10.19
C TRP A 167 -4.86 -1.81 11.71
N ASP A 168 -4.30 -2.79 12.39
CA ASP A 168 -4.12 -2.79 13.84
C ASP A 168 -2.64 -2.45 14.16
N PRO A 169 -2.35 -1.28 14.76
CA PRO A 169 -0.97 -0.87 15.05
C PRO A 169 -0.28 -1.78 16.07
N ASP A 170 -1.04 -2.44 16.93
CA ASP A 170 -0.55 -3.29 18.03
C ASP A 170 -0.42 -4.76 17.60
N ALA A 171 -0.88 -5.10 16.39
CA ALA A 171 -0.76 -6.45 15.86
C ALA A 171 0.71 -6.87 15.65
N SER A 172 0.90 -8.19 15.72
CA SER A 172 2.13 -8.89 15.38
C SER A 172 1.79 -10.06 14.45
N THR A 173 2.55 -10.21 13.37
CA THR A 173 2.44 -11.36 12.46
C THR A 173 3.83 -11.90 12.14
N ALA A 174 3.90 -13.20 11.84
CA ALA A 174 5.16 -13.84 11.45
C ALA A 174 5.54 -13.59 9.97
N THR A 175 4.63 -13.05 9.16
CA THR A 175 4.85 -12.88 7.72
C THR A 175 5.94 -11.85 7.44
N SER A 176 6.92 -12.22 6.62
CA SER A 176 7.91 -11.29 6.08
C SER A 176 7.43 -10.67 4.77
N TYR A 177 7.70 -9.39 4.61
CA TYR A 177 7.39 -8.62 3.40
C TYR A 177 8.66 -7.97 2.85
N ALA A 178 8.63 -7.61 1.58
CA ALA A 178 9.66 -6.85 0.91
C ALA A 178 9.04 -5.88 -0.08
N TRP A 179 9.73 -4.76 -0.31
CA TRP A 179 9.49 -3.95 -1.49
C TRP A 179 10.26 -4.53 -2.67
N PHE A 180 9.57 -4.75 -3.79
CA PHE A 180 10.16 -5.05 -5.08
C PHE A 180 10.00 -3.81 -5.95
N VAL A 181 11.11 -3.23 -6.38
CA VAL A 181 11.10 -1.98 -7.15
C VAL A 181 11.70 -2.22 -8.52
N TRP A 182 11.02 -1.75 -9.55
CA TRP A 182 11.53 -1.68 -10.92
C TRP A 182 11.62 -0.20 -11.31
N VAL A 183 12.72 0.16 -11.95
CA VAL A 183 12.95 1.49 -12.51
C VAL A 183 13.35 1.31 -13.97
N GLU A 184 12.64 2.00 -14.86
CA GLU A 184 12.86 1.93 -16.30
C GLU A 184 14.30 2.29 -16.66
N GLY A 185 14.95 1.44 -17.46
CA GLY A 185 16.34 1.61 -17.88
C GLY A 185 17.41 1.39 -16.79
N ALA A 186 17.04 1.03 -15.56
CA ALA A 186 18.00 0.78 -14.48
C ALA A 186 18.40 -0.70 -14.38
N SER A 187 19.70 -0.96 -14.16
CA SER A 187 20.18 -2.32 -13.88
C SER A 187 19.85 -2.77 -12.46
N PRO A 188 19.68 -4.09 -12.22
CA PRO A 188 19.52 -4.64 -10.87
C PRO A 188 20.66 -4.25 -9.94
N LEU A 189 20.31 -3.91 -8.71
CA LEU A 189 21.21 -3.57 -7.62
C LEU A 189 21.33 -4.74 -6.64
N ALA A 190 22.36 -4.70 -5.80
CA ALA A 190 22.45 -5.60 -4.66
C ALA A 190 21.21 -5.44 -3.75
N PRO A 191 20.71 -6.52 -3.12
CA PRO A 191 19.61 -6.44 -2.16
C PRO A 191 19.86 -5.40 -1.06
N PHE A 192 18.79 -4.72 -0.64
CA PHE A 192 18.86 -3.71 0.41
C PHE A 192 17.92 -4.06 1.57
N TRP A 193 18.48 -4.44 2.71
CA TRP A 193 17.69 -4.67 3.92
C TRP A 193 17.21 -3.34 4.50
N ILE A 194 15.88 -3.18 4.61
CA ILE A 194 15.28 -2.04 5.30
C ILE A 194 15.63 -2.19 6.79
N PRO A 195 16.31 -1.20 7.40
CA PRO A 195 16.93 -1.35 8.70
C PRO A 195 15.90 -1.52 9.83
N PRO A 196 16.31 -2.07 10.99
CA PRO A 196 15.46 -2.10 12.17
C PRO A 196 15.16 -0.69 12.70
N GLY A 197 14.07 -0.55 13.46
CA GLY A 197 13.64 0.73 14.02
C GLY A 197 12.79 1.59 13.09
N CYS A 198 12.58 1.17 11.82
CA CYS A 198 11.72 1.89 10.87
C CYS A 198 10.28 2.02 11.39
N ARG A 199 9.72 0.97 12.01
CA ARG A 199 8.36 1.05 12.60
C ARG A 199 8.27 2.16 13.64
N GLN A 200 9.24 2.23 14.55
CA GLN A 200 9.28 3.24 15.60
C GLN A 200 9.52 4.65 15.03
N ALA A 201 10.48 4.79 14.12
CA ALA A 201 10.92 6.08 13.60
C ALA A 201 9.95 6.70 12.58
N LEU A 202 9.22 5.86 11.82
CA LEU A 202 8.37 6.32 10.70
C LEU A 202 6.87 6.26 11.02
N THR A 203 6.46 5.77 12.19
CA THR A 203 5.07 5.92 12.65
C THR A 203 4.86 7.36 13.12
N ARG A 204 3.85 8.04 12.59
CA ARG A 204 3.46 9.39 13.02
C ARG A 204 2.44 9.34 14.16
N PRO A 205 2.40 10.35 15.06
CA PRO A 205 1.48 10.37 16.20
C PRO A 205 0.00 10.25 15.82
N ASP A 206 -0.39 10.76 14.66
CA ASP A 206 -1.76 10.76 14.18
C ASP A 206 -2.12 9.56 13.29
N ASP A 207 -1.18 8.67 12.98
CA ASP A 207 -1.43 7.50 12.13
C ASP A 207 -2.55 6.63 12.70
N ARG A 208 -2.52 6.36 14.01
CA ARG A 208 -3.54 5.53 14.67
C ARG A 208 -4.94 6.12 14.50
N ARG A 209 -5.06 7.45 14.53
CA ARG A 209 -6.34 8.16 14.30
C ARG A 209 -6.75 8.12 12.83
N ARG A 210 -5.80 8.33 11.90
CA ARG A 210 -6.05 8.39 10.45
C ARG A 210 -6.39 7.04 9.83
N PHE A 211 -5.73 5.99 10.30
CA PHE A 211 -5.66 4.71 9.61
C PHE A 211 -6.02 3.50 10.47
N GLY A 212 -5.92 3.65 11.80
CA GLY A 212 -6.09 2.54 12.73
C GLY A 212 -7.52 2.06 12.85
N VAL A 213 -7.71 0.95 13.56
CA VAL A 213 -9.03 0.58 14.09
C VAL A 213 -9.43 1.65 15.11
N ALA A 214 -10.67 2.14 15.03
CA ALA A 214 -11.22 2.95 16.11
C ALA A 214 -11.15 2.15 17.42
N PRO A 215 -10.71 2.74 18.54
CA PRO A 215 -10.80 2.05 19.81
C PRO A 215 -12.26 1.64 20.05
N PRO A 216 -12.51 0.46 20.65
CA PRO A 216 -13.86 0.12 21.06
C PRO A 216 -14.42 1.26 21.93
N PRO A 217 -15.72 1.58 21.84
CA PRO A 217 -16.30 2.59 22.70
C PRO A 217 -15.95 2.26 24.15
N ALA A 218 -15.53 3.28 24.91
CA ALA A 218 -15.27 3.10 26.34
C ALA A 218 -16.51 2.45 26.96
N PRO A 219 -16.36 1.40 27.79
CA PRO A 219 -17.50 0.82 28.47
C PRO A 219 -18.23 1.96 29.18
N LEU A 220 -19.52 2.11 28.89
CA LEU A 220 -20.38 3.02 29.65
C LEU A 220 -20.17 2.66 31.11
N LEU A 221 -19.60 3.58 31.88
CA LEU A 221 -19.61 3.48 33.34
C LEU A 221 -21.08 3.39 33.72
N MET A 222 -21.56 2.18 33.97
CA MET A 222 -22.83 1.97 34.64
C MET A 222 -22.69 2.71 35.96
N ALA A 223 -23.39 3.83 36.09
CA ALA A 223 -23.51 4.53 37.35
C ALA A 223 -24.01 3.49 38.37
N ALA A 224 -23.20 3.22 39.38
CA ALA A 224 -23.62 2.43 40.52
C ALA A 224 -24.70 3.25 41.25
N GLU A 225 -25.92 2.70 41.29
CA GLU A 225 -26.95 3.11 42.25
C GLU A 225 -26.56 2.67 43.67
#